data_AF-A0A1Y2BDU3-F1
#
_entry.id   AF-A0A1Y2BDU3-F1
#
_cell.length_a   1.000
_cell.length_b   1.000
_cell.length_c   1.000
_cell.angle_alpha   90.00
_cell.angle_beta   90.00
_cell.angle_gamma   90.00
#
_symmetry.space_group_name_H-M   'P 1'
#
loop_
_entity.id
_entity.type
_entity.pdbx_description
1 polymer ?
#
loop_
_entity_poly.entity_id
_entity_poly.type
_entity_poly.pdbx_seq_one_letter_code
_entity_poly.pdbx_strand_id
1 'polypeptide(L)'
;MRLNLDPVKHTDLPAAFRLVRQVLKTQPRSFRDILSAGVQLYEAENPEFAQQRRRAEAQQLGASTSTSATITKAAPKGSAMARMLALSKKGAEPKMQRKLELEVEEHAIPPAHPWVSTNFFKRRILPVLSSQNLIVLRSQPTSSLAIRRNEPRRSKYEWQLAPKTRLHNTDAHWEKLVSGEHPGAVGGEYKAHLEQEQALRREQAFNEKRANRTDRDVVQWMERPPELTTKLQRMHLSTRRRRNRDGKEMRAIMRRYEYDLERGLDLNSEEGKQTRLAVDLALRRLSGYEGSKRQGKDKRDEIRKRRKLAAVRLAKGTKKVRASVGDLKGVKAVDTHAHGVVSEEAKASENVNINA
;
A
#
# COMPACT_ATOMS: atom_id res chain seq x y z
N MET A 1 26.96 1.62 9.62
CA MET A 1 27.83 0.48 9.27
C MET A 1 27.77 0.27 7.77
N ARG A 2 28.76 0.77 7.01
CA ARG A 2 28.92 0.44 5.59
C ARG A 2 29.62 -0.91 5.55
N LEU A 3 28.92 -1.95 5.16
CA LEU A 3 29.54 -3.25 4.91
C LEU A 3 30.54 -3.05 3.77
N ASN A 4 31.83 -3.15 4.09
CA ASN A 4 32.88 -3.35 3.09
C ASN A 4 32.60 -4.70 2.45
N LEU A 5 31.76 -4.66 1.43
CA LEU A 5 31.60 -5.74 0.48
C LEU A 5 32.88 -5.70 -0.33
N ASP A 6 33.70 -6.74 -0.18
CA ASP A 6 34.75 -7.01 -1.16
C ASP A 6 34.16 -6.80 -2.55
N PRO A 7 34.89 -6.17 -3.49
CA PRO A 7 34.45 -6.02 -4.86
C PRO A 7 34.48 -7.40 -5.52
N VAL A 8 33.56 -8.28 -5.12
CA VAL A 8 33.11 -9.42 -5.90
C VAL A 8 32.72 -8.79 -7.22
N LYS A 9 33.54 -9.04 -8.23
CA LYS A 9 33.46 -8.44 -9.55
C LYS A 9 31.99 -8.42 -9.95
N HIS A 10 31.39 -7.23 -9.97
CA HIS A 10 29.99 -7.03 -10.38
C HIS A 10 29.76 -7.38 -11.86
N THR A 11 30.78 -7.90 -12.54
CA THR A 11 30.83 -8.23 -13.96
C THR A 11 29.82 -9.28 -14.37
N ASP A 12 29.36 -10.12 -13.44
CA ASP A 12 28.57 -11.30 -13.81
C ASP A 12 27.06 -11.16 -13.48
N LEU A 13 26.67 -10.04 -12.86
CA LEU A 13 25.26 -9.72 -12.60
C LEU A 13 24.38 -9.73 -13.88
N PRO A 14 24.83 -9.20 -15.03
CA PRO A 14 23.98 -9.15 -16.21
C PRO A 14 23.69 -10.55 -16.77
N ALA A 15 24.71 -11.43 -16.75
CA ALA A 15 24.54 -12.85 -17.08
C ALA A 15 23.59 -13.56 -16.10
N ALA A 16 23.73 -13.28 -14.80
CA ALA A 16 22.83 -13.81 -13.78
C ALA A 16 21.36 -13.41 -14.01
N PHE A 17 21.09 -12.14 -14.34
CA PHE A 17 19.74 -11.66 -14.65
C PHE A 17 19.18 -12.27 -15.95
N ARG A 18 20.03 -12.40 -16.98
CA ARG A 18 19.67 -13.06 -18.25
C ARG A 18 19.18 -14.50 -18.03
N LEU A 19 19.92 -15.29 -17.25
CA LEU A 19 19.55 -16.67 -16.92
C LEU A 19 18.20 -16.74 -16.21
N VAL A 20 17.97 -15.90 -15.19
CA VAL A 20 16.68 -15.86 -14.49
C VAL A 20 15.53 -15.55 -15.44
N ARG A 21 15.69 -14.55 -16.30
CA ARG A 21 14.68 -14.17 -17.28
C ARG A 21 14.37 -15.33 -18.23
N GLN A 22 15.40 -16.01 -18.75
CA GLN A 22 15.25 -17.13 -19.68
C GLN A 22 14.55 -18.33 -19.02
N VAL A 23 14.93 -18.68 -17.79
CA VAL A 23 14.32 -19.77 -17.02
C VAL A 23 12.83 -19.50 -16.77
N LEU A 24 12.49 -18.29 -16.34
CA LEU A 24 11.12 -17.93 -15.97
C LEU A 24 10.23 -17.56 -17.17
N LYS A 25 10.80 -17.33 -18.36
CA LYS A 25 10.04 -17.07 -19.59
C LYS A 25 9.20 -18.27 -20.02
N THR A 26 9.64 -19.48 -19.73
CA THR A 26 8.97 -20.73 -20.13
C THR A 26 7.76 -21.04 -19.26
N GLN A 27 7.93 -21.02 -17.94
CA GLN A 27 6.91 -21.39 -16.97
C GLN A 27 7.23 -20.87 -15.57
N PRO A 28 6.22 -20.71 -14.69
CA PRO A 28 6.44 -20.53 -13.26
C PRO A 28 7.22 -21.71 -12.68
N ARG A 29 8.18 -21.43 -11.80
CA ARG A 29 9.08 -22.46 -11.26
C ARG A 29 9.28 -22.29 -9.76
N SER A 30 9.50 -23.40 -9.06
CA SER A 30 9.94 -23.34 -7.67
C SER A 30 11.38 -22.82 -7.60
N PHE A 31 11.82 -22.37 -6.42
CA PHE A 31 13.20 -21.92 -6.22
C PHE A 31 14.23 -22.97 -6.64
N ARG A 32 14.01 -24.25 -6.28
CA ARG A 32 14.88 -25.36 -6.64
C ARG A 32 14.94 -25.57 -8.16
N ASP A 33 13.78 -25.52 -8.82
CA ASP A 33 13.69 -25.69 -10.27
C ASP A 33 14.33 -24.55 -11.06
N ILE A 34 14.37 -23.34 -10.47
CA ILE A 34 15.08 -22.20 -11.08
C ILE A 34 16.58 -22.44 -11.03
N LEU A 35 17.08 -22.90 -9.87
CA LEU A 35 18.50 -23.17 -9.69
C LEU A 35 18.99 -24.26 -10.64
N SER A 36 18.28 -25.39 -10.69
CA SER A 36 18.67 -26.51 -11.55
C SER A 36 18.61 -26.13 -13.04
N ALA A 37 17.53 -25.47 -13.48
CA ALA A 37 17.38 -25.04 -14.86
C ALA A 37 18.41 -23.98 -15.27
N GLY A 38 18.75 -23.04 -14.39
CA GLY A 38 19.75 -22.02 -14.71
C GLY A 38 21.16 -22.58 -14.82
N VAL A 39 21.54 -23.53 -13.97
CA VAL A 39 22.83 -24.24 -14.09
C VAL A 39 22.89 -25.02 -15.40
N GLN A 40 21.83 -25.74 -15.77
CA GLN A 40 21.76 -26.48 -17.03
C GLN A 40 21.85 -25.56 -18.26
N LEU A 41 21.16 -24.41 -18.25
CA LEU A 41 21.25 -23.43 -19.33
C LEU A 41 22.65 -22.84 -19.44
N TYR A 42 23.28 -22.52 -18.31
CA TYR A 42 24.63 -21.97 -18.30
C TYR A 42 25.68 -22.98 -18.77
N GLU A 43 25.55 -24.25 -18.39
CA GLU A 43 26.40 -25.35 -18.88
C GLU A 43 26.25 -25.58 -20.39
N ALA A 44 25.03 -25.44 -20.92
CA ALA A 44 24.78 -25.55 -22.36
C ALA A 44 25.42 -24.39 -23.15
N GLU A 45 25.43 -23.18 -22.60
CA GLU A 45 26.09 -22.02 -23.20
C GLU A 45 27.62 -22.04 -23.05
N ASN A 46 28.15 -22.68 -22.00
CA ASN A 46 29.57 -22.68 -21.65
C ASN A 46 30.08 -24.12 -21.42
N PRO A 47 30.40 -24.88 -22.49
CA PRO A 47 30.81 -26.28 -22.36
C PRO A 47 32.10 -26.46 -21.54
N GLU A 48 32.99 -25.47 -21.52
CA GLU A 48 34.21 -25.50 -20.68
C GLU A 48 33.87 -25.56 -19.19
N PHE A 49 32.83 -24.85 -18.76
CA PHE A 49 32.37 -24.86 -17.37
C PHE A 49 31.83 -26.24 -16.98
N ALA A 50 31.08 -26.90 -17.87
CA ALA A 50 30.62 -28.27 -17.65
C ALA A 50 31.79 -29.25 -17.51
N GLN A 51 32.87 -29.09 -18.28
CA GLN A 51 34.08 -29.89 -18.13
C GLN A 51 34.80 -29.64 -16.80
N GLN A 52 34.92 -28.38 -16.39
CA GLN A 52 35.53 -28.00 -15.10
C GLN A 52 34.76 -28.62 -13.93
N ARG A 53 33.42 -28.58 -13.98
CA ARG A 53 32.57 -29.20 -12.97
C ARG A 53 32.77 -30.71 -12.90
N ARG A 54 32.74 -31.40 -14.05
CA ARG A 54 33.01 -32.85 -14.11
C ARG A 54 34.40 -33.20 -13.57
N ARG A 55 35.42 -32.37 -13.84
CA ARG A 55 36.77 -32.54 -13.28
C ARG A 55 36.79 -32.37 -11.76
N ALA A 56 36.10 -31.36 -11.23
CA ALA A 56 36.00 -31.13 -9.79
C ALA A 56 35.25 -32.27 -9.08
N GLU A 57 34.13 -32.74 -9.65
CA GLU A 57 33.37 -33.89 -9.15
C GLU A 57 34.21 -35.18 -9.20
N ALA A 58 34.95 -35.41 -10.30
CA ALA A 58 35.87 -36.55 -10.42
C ALA A 58 37.03 -36.49 -9.41
N GLN A 59 37.56 -35.30 -9.11
CA GLN A 59 38.59 -35.13 -8.07
C GLN A 59 38.05 -35.41 -6.66
N GLN A 60 36.81 -35.00 -6.35
CA GLN A 60 36.18 -35.30 -5.06
C GLN A 60 35.88 -36.80 -4.88
N LEU A 61 35.38 -37.45 -5.93
CA LEU A 61 35.14 -38.90 -5.91
C LEU A 61 36.46 -39.68 -5.83
N GLY A 62 37.51 -39.22 -6.51
CA GLY A 62 38.85 -39.81 -6.45
C GLY A 62 39.52 -39.68 -5.08
N ALA A 63 39.32 -38.57 -4.37
CA ALA A 63 39.86 -38.36 -3.02
C ALA A 63 39.20 -39.26 -1.96
N SER A 64 37.94 -39.68 -2.20
CA SER A 64 37.19 -40.52 -1.26
C SER A 64 37.55 -42.01 -1.34
N THR A 65 38.28 -42.44 -2.37
CA THR A 65 38.65 -43.85 -2.60
C THR A 65 40.06 -44.19 -2.07
N SER A 66 40.75 -43.26 -1.41
CA SER A 66 42.18 -43.38 -1.03
C SER A 66 42.48 -43.50 0.48
N THR A 67 41.48 -43.81 1.33
CA THR A 67 41.71 -44.07 2.78
C THR A 67 40.85 -45.21 3.32
N SER A 68 40.80 -46.32 2.59
CA SER A 68 40.39 -47.62 3.15
C SER A 68 41.55 -48.60 3.12
N ALA A 69 42.58 -48.29 3.90
CA ALA A 69 43.61 -49.26 4.29
C ALA A 69 43.72 -49.28 5.82
N THR A 70 43.21 -50.36 6.40
CA THR A 70 43.70 -51.02 7.63
C THR A 70 43.62 -50.24 8.95
N ILE A 71 42.47 -50.32 9.64
CA ILE A 71 42.44 -50.28 11.13
C ILE A 71 42.01 -51.66 11.61
N THR A 72 43.00 -52.49 11.94
CA THR A 72 42.85 -53.75 12.64
C THR A 72 42.53 -53.52 14.12
N LYS A 73 41.32 -53.91 14.52
CA LYS A 73 40.98 -54.64 15.76
C LYS A 73 42.01 -54.59 16.91
N ALA A 74 41.75 -53.76 17.93
CA ALA A 74 42.16 -54.04 19.31
C ALA A 74 41.15 -53.42 20.29
N ALA A 75 40.45 -54.28 21.03
CA ALA A 75 39.58 -53.91 22.13
C ALA A 75 40.37 -53.94 23.44
N PRO A 76 40.33 -52.90 24.28
CA PRO A 76 40.65 -53.03 25.69
C PRO A 76 39.34 -53.18 26.49
N LYS A 77 39.19 -54.34 27.11
CA LYS A 77 38.32 -54.54 28.28
C LYS A 77 38.88 -53.70 29.43
N GLY A 78 38.07 -52.84 30.03
CA GLY A 78 38.52 -52.09 31.21
C GLY A 78 37.45 -51.20 31.83
N SER A 79 37.00 -51.62 33.01
CA SER A 79 36.42 -50.83 34.11
C SER A 79 34.98 -50.32 33.99
N ALA A 80 34.10 -51.09 34.62
CA ALA A 80 32.80 -50.67 35.11
C ALA A 80 32.96 -49.91 36.44
N MET A 81 33.23 -48.61 36.42
CA MET A 81 33.02 -47.74 37.60
C MET A 81 33.00 -46.23 37.28
N ALA A 82 32.34 -45.81 36.20
CA ALA A 82 32.13 -44.39 35.88
C ALA A 82 30.67 -44.09 35.48
N ARG A 83 29.71 -44.68 36.21
CA ARG A 83 28.27 -44.61 35.90
C ARG A 83 27.38 -44.06 37.02
N MET A 84 27.94 -43.30 37.96
CA MET A 84 27.15 -42.55 38.94
C MET A 84 27.74 -41.15 39.13
N LEU A 85 27.18 -40.15 38.45
CA LEU A 85 27.09 -38.72 38.81
C LEU A 85 26.95 -37.86 37.54
N ALA A 86 25.78 -37.91 36.89
CA ALA A 86 25.31 -36.85 35.99
C ALA A 86 23.80 -36.97 35.71
N LEU A 87 22.99 -37.15 36.76
CA LEU A 87 21.55 -36.89 36.71
C LEU A 87 21.31 -35.47 37.22
N SER A 88 21.27 -34.49 36.31
CA SER A 88 20.49 -33.23 36.42
C SER A 88 20.99 -32.20 35.40
N LYS A 89 20.51 -32.32 34.15
CA LYS A 89 20.11 -31.16 33.35
C LYS A 89 19.31 -31.62 32.14
N LYS A 90 17.99 -31.49 32.27
CA LYS A 90 17.01 -31.57 31.20
C LYS A 90 17.24 -30.36 30.28
N GLY A 91 18.07 -30.52 29.27
CA GLY A 91 18.37 -29.51 28.25
C GLY A 91 18.43 -30.20 26.89
N ALA A 92 17.58 -29.75 25.98
CA ALA A 92 17.32 -30.36 24.69
C ALA A 92 18.60 -30.63 23.86
N GLU A 93 18.75 -31.85 23.37
CA GLU A 93 19.76 -32.17 22.36
C GLU A 93 19.43 -31.53 21.00
N PRO A 94 20.41 -30.97 20.27
CA PRO A 94 20.20 -30.36 18.96
C PRO A 94 20.18 -31.44 17.85
N LYS A 95 19.11 -32.23 17.77
CA LYS A 95 18.90 -33.18 16.65
C LYS A 95 18.48 -32.51 15.32
N MET A 96 18.41 -31.17 15.26
CA MET A 96 18.00 -30.44 14.05
C MET A 96 19.13 -30.09 13.08
N GLN A 97 20.40 -30.21 13.45
CA GLN A 97 21.49 -29.72 12.58
C GLN A 97 21.83 -30.68 11.42
N ARG A 98 21.79 -32.00 11.62
CA ARG A 98 22.13 -32.97 10.56
C ARG A 98 21.14 -33.04 9.39
N LYS A 99 19.86 -32.71 9.60
CA LYS A 99 18.87 -32.71 8.50
C LYS A 99 18.94 -31.46 7.63
N LEU A 100 19.61 -30.40 8.11
CA LEU A 100 19.81 -29.15 7.38
C LEU A 100 21.03 -29.21 6.46
N GLU A 101 22.07 -29.98 6.79
CA GLU A 101 23.25 -30.14 5.93
C GLU A 101 22.96 -30.97 4.67
N LEU A 102 22.17 -32.05 4.78
CA LEU A 102 21.92 -32.95 3.64
C LEU A 102 21.04 -32.33 2.54
N GLU A 103 20.08 -31.45 2.86
CA GLU A 103 19.25 -30.77 1.84
C GLU A 103 19.96 -29.57 1.20
N VAL A 104 21.08 -29.10 1.76
CA VAL A 104 21.81 -27.93 1.26
C VAL A 104 22.77 -28.31 0.12
N GLU A 105 23.25 -29.55 0.06
CA GLU A 105 24.22 -29.98 -0.95
C GLU A 105 23.62 -30.26 -2.33
N GLU A 106 22.39 -30.77 -2.43
CA GLU A 106 21.82 -31.21 -3.71
C GLU A 106 21.67 -30.09 -4.76
N HIS A 107 21.70 -28.82 -4.34
CA HIS A 107 21.50 -27.66 -5.21
C HIS A 107 22.63 -26.63 -5.05
N ALA A 108 23.83 -27.10 -4.72
CA ALA A 108 25.02 -26.27 -4.65
C ALA A 108 25.36 -25.72 -6.04
N ILE A 109 25.23 -24.41 -6.18
CA ILE A 109 25.66 -23.70 -7.40
C ILE A 109 27.18 -23.77 -7.47
N PRO A 110 27.79 -24.16 -8.60
CA PRO A 110 29.25 -24.21 -8.72
C PRO A 110 29.86 -22.79 -8.61
N PRO A 111 31.07 -22.66 -8.03
CA PRO A 111 31.64 -21.36 -7.66
C PRO A 111 31.93 -20.41 -8.83
N ALA A 112 32.05 -20.92 -10.07
CA ALA A 112 32.23 -20.12 -11.27
C ALA A 112 30.92 -19.78 -12.02
N HIS A 113 29.75 -20.16 -11.48
CA HIS A 113 28.47 -19.79 -12.06
C HIS A 113 28.18 -18.29 -11.81
N PRO A 114 27.46 -17.57 -12.69
CA PRO A 114 27.11 -16.15 -12.48
C PRO A 114 26.34 -15.84 -11.18
N TRP A 115 25.74 -16.87 -10.60
CA TRP A 115 25.03 -16.75 -9.32
C TRP A 115 25.94 -16.86 -8.11
N VAL A 116 27.20 -17.28 -8.28
CA VAL A 116 28.26 -17.47 -7.27
C VAL A 116 27.94 -18.51 -6.19
N SER A 117 26.78 -18.40 -5.55
CA SER A 117 26.26 -19.32 -4.55
C SER A 117 24.73 -19.21 -4.43
N THR A 118 24.11 -20.24 -3.88
CA THR A 118 22.67 -20.26 -3.60
C THR A 118 22.24 -19.10 -2.68
N ASN A 119 23.11 -18.72 -1.74
CA ASN A 119 22.88 -17.59 -0.85
C ASN A 119 22.95 -16.25 -1.56
N PHE A 120 23.88 -16.07 -2.51
CA PHE A 120 23.97 -14.85 -3.31
C PHE A 120 22.72 -14.71 -4.18
N PHE A 121 22.29 -15.78 -4.85
CA PHE A 121 21.05 -15.77 -5.62
C PHE A 121 19.84 -15.35 -4.78
N LYS A 122 19.69 -15.97 -3.60
CA LYS A 122 18.58 -15.70 -2.67
C LYS A 122 18.61 -14.30 -2.06
N ARG A 123 19.78 -13.76 -1.73
CA ARG A 123 19.92 -12.50 -0.98
C ARG A 123 20.18 -11.27 -1.86
N ARG A 124 20.69 -11.45 -3.08
CA ARG A 124 21.04 -10.36 -3.99
C ARG A 124 20.17 -10.32 -5.22
N ILE A 125 20.08 -11.42 -5.95
CA ILE A 125 19.41 -11.44 -7.26
C ILE A 125 17.89 -11.38 -7.10
N LEU A 126 17.30 -12.32 -6.36
CA LEU A 126 15.84 -12.37 -6.19
C LEU A 126 15.24 -11.11 -5.55
N PRO A 127 15.81 -10.54 -4.47
CA PRO A 127 15.25 -9.33 -3.86
C PRO A 127 15.29 -8.11 -4.78
N VAL A 128 16.36 -7.97 -5.58
CA VAL A 128 16.48 -6.88 -6.57
C VAL A 128 15.37 -7.01 -7.60
N LEU A 129 15.22 -8.18 -8.24
CA LEU A 129 14.20 -8.43 -9.26
C LEU A 129 12.77 -8.29 -8.69
N SER A 130 12.54 -8.75 -7.46
CA SER A 130 11.24 -8.62 -6.80
C SER A 130 10.92 -7.18 -6.42
N SER A 131 11.90 -6.41 -5.93
CA SER A 131 11.71 -5.00 -5.56
C SER A 131 11.37 -4.09 -6.75
N GLN A 132 11.79 -4.50 -7.94
CA GLN A 132 11.52 -3.82 -9.21
C GLN A 132 10.31 -4.40 -9.94
N ASN A 133 9.55 -5.29 -9.27
CA ASN A 133 8.37 -5.96 -9.81
C ASN A 133 8.62 -6.64 -11.17
N LEU A 134 9.80 -7.24 -11.35
CA LEU A 134 10.15 -8.01 -12.54
C LEU A 134 9.79 -9.49 -12.39
N ILE A 135 9.80 -9.95 -11.15
CA ILE A 135 9.35 -11.29 -10.75
C ILE A 135 8.37 -11.17 -9.59
N VAL A 136 7.44 -12.11 -9.52
CA VAL A 136 6.44 -12.20 -8.45
C VAL A 136 6.48 -13.60 -7.87
N LEU A 137 6.47 -13.69 -6.54
CA LEU A 137 6.29 -14.94 -5.82
C LEU A 137 4.79 -15.20 -5.64
N ARG A 138 4.27 -16.27 -6.24
CA ARG A 138 2.88 -16.69 -6.08
C ARG A 138 2.79 -17.98 -5.26
N SER A 139 1.82 -18.03 -4.35
CA SER A 139 1.40 -19.29 -3.75
C SER A 139 0.53 -20.03 -4.77
N GLN A 140 0.88 -21.27 -5.10
CA GLN A 140 -0.03 -22.12 -5.85
C GLN A 140 -1.26 -22.40 -4.98
N PRO A 141 -2.49 -22.20 -5.50
CA PRO A 141 -3.68 -22.66 -4.79
C PRO A 141 -3.58 -24.18 -4.67
N THR A 142 -3.44 -24.68 -3.45
CA THR A 142 -3.52 -26.12 -3.20
C THR A 142 -4.92 -26.54 -3.62
N SER A 143 -5.02 -27.25 -4.76
CA SER A 143 -6.30 -27.75 -5.27
C SER A 143 -7.07 -28.39 -4.13
N SER A 144 -8.26 -27.84 -3.83
CA SER A 144 -9.08 -28.19 -2.68
C SER A 144 -9.57 -29.64 -2.72
N LEU A 145 -9.34 -30.35 -3.82
CA LEU A 145 -9.74 -31.75 -4.03
C LEU A 145 -8.70 -32.77 -3.55
N ALA A 146 -7.45 -32.37 -3.29
CA ALA A 146 -6.41 -33.26 -2.78
C ALA A 146 -6.33 -33.20 -1.24
N ILE A 147 -7.44 -33.46 -0.56
CA ILE A 147 -7.48 -33.55 0.92
C ILE A 147 -7.04 -34.97 1.31
N ARG A 148 -5.72 -35.21 1.34
CA ARG A 148 -5.16 -36.35 2.08
C ARG A 148 -4.93 -35.93 3.53
N ARG A 149 -5.48 -36.71 4.47
CA ARG A 149 -5.80 -36.29 5.84
C ARG A 149 -4.61 -35.96 6.76
N ASN A 150 -3.36 -36.24 6.41
CA ASN A 150 -2.26 -36.18 7.39
C ASN A 150 -0.95 -35.49 6.93
N GLU A 151 -0.92 -34.82 5.77
CA GLU A 151 0.30 -34.12 5.34
C GLU A 151 0.21 -32.61 5.67
N PRO A 152 1.21 -32.02 6.33
CA PRO A 152 1.21 -30.58 6.58
C PRO A 152 1.17 -29.86 5.23
N ARG A 153 0.11 -29.08 5.00
CA ARG A 153 -0.10 -28.27 3.80
C ARG A 153 1.01 -27.21 3.68
N ARG A 154 2.16 -27.58 3.12
CA ARG A 154 3.19 -26.62 2.75
C ARG A 154 2.69 -25.92 1.50
N SER A 155 2.32 -24.65 1.64
CA SER A 155 2.02 -23.78 0.50
C SER A 155 3.19 -23.81 -0.48
N LYS A 156 2.96 -24.33 -1.69
CA LYS A 156 3.98 -24.36 -2.73
C LYS A 156 4.10 -22.95 -3.31
N TYR A 157 5.30 -22.39 -3.24
CA TYR A 157 5.60 -21.07 -3.79
C TYR A 157 6.35 -21.20 -5.10
N GLU A 158 5.93 -20.44 -6.10
CA GLU A 158 6.54 -20.41 -7.41
C GLU A 158 6.84 -18.97 -7.81
N TRP A 159 8.02 -18.78 -8.38
CA TRP A 159 8.39 -17.52 -9.00
C TRP A 159 7.92 -17.52 -10.44
N GLN A 160 7.43 -16.38 -10.88
CA GLN A 160 6.99 -16.13 -12.25
C GLN A 160 7.40 -14.73 -12.66
N LEU A 161 7.55 -14.49 -13.97
CA LEU A 161 7.70 -13.15 -14.49
C LEU A 161 6.47 -12.31 -14.13
N ALA A 162 6.70 -11.05 -13.79
CA ALA A 162 5.60 -10.13 -13.55
C ALA A 162 4.77 -9.96 -14.85
N PRO A 163 3.44 -9.91 -14.74
CA PRO A 163 2.60 -9.69 -15.91
C PRO A 163 2.92 -8.32 -16.53
N LYS A 164 2.92 -8.25 -17.87
CA LYS A 164 3.08 -6.97 -18.58
C LYS A 164 1.96 -6.04 -18.15
N THR A 165 2.31 -4.95 -17.49
CA THR A 165 1.37 -3.88 -17.19
C THR A 165 1.36 -2.90 -18.37
N ARG A 166 0.21 -2.28 -18.65
CA ARG A 166 0.10 -1.32 -19.78
C ARG A 166 1.05 -0.12 -19.65
N LEU A 167 1.51 0.16 -18.44
CA LEU A 167 2.22 1.38 -18.09
C LEU A 167 3.74 1.17 -17.96
N HIS A 168 4.18 -0.05 -17.65
CA HIS A 168 5.60 -0.34 -17.48
C HIS A 168 6.06 -1.40 -18.48
N ASN A 169 6.95 -1.01 -19.40
CA ASN A 169 7.58 -1.92 -20.34
C ASN A 169 8.64 -2.77 -19.62
N THR A 170 8.19 -3.89 -19.06
CA THR A 170 9.03 -4.85 -18.35
C THR A 170 10.18 -5.35 -19.21
N ASP A 171 10.00 -5.49 -20.53
CA ASP A 171 11.03 -6.02 -21.41
C ASP A 171 12.19 -5.04 -21.56
N ALA A 172 11.92 -3.76 -21.78
CA ALA A 172 12.95 -2.72 -21.84
C ALA A 172 13.71 -2.60 -20.51
N HIS A 173 13.01 -2.75 -19.39
CA HIS A 173 13.61 -2.74 -18.05
C HIS A 173 14.56 -3.95 -17.84
N TRP A 174 14.18 -5.12 -18.33
CA TRP A 174 15.06 -6.29 -18.34
C TRP A 174 16.30 -6.08 -19.22
N GLU A 175 16.16 -5.48 -20.41
CA GLU A 175 17.31 -5.21 -21.29
C GLU A 175 18.35 -4.32 -20.60
N LYS A 176 17.93 -3.30 -19.85
CA LYS A 176 18.85 -2.45 -19.05
C LYS A 176 19.65 -3.24 -18.01
N LEU A 177 19.00 -4.18 -17.31
CA LEU A 177 19.70 -5.02 -16.34
C LEU A 177 20.66 -6.00 -17.02
N VAL A 178 20.30 -6.50 -18.20
CA VAL A 178 21.12 -7.45 -18.98
C VAL A 178 22.27 -6.74 -19.73
N SER A 179 22.13 -5.46 -20.08
CA SER A 179 23.19 -4.66 -20.68
C SER A 179 24.30 -4.28 -19.68
N GLY A 180 24.03 -4.42 -18.38
CA GLY A 180 24.99 -4.13 -17.32
C GLY A 180 24.77 -2.82 -16.58
N GLU A 181 23.62 -2.15 -16.77
CA GLU A 181 23.28 -1.02 -15.93
C GLU A 181 23.15 -1.43 -14.46
N HIS A 182 23.57 -0.53 -13.57
CA HIS A 182 23.55 -0.82 -12.14
C HIS A 182 22.11 -1.00 -11.65
N PRO A 183 21.77 -2.11 -10.95
CA PRO A 183 20.39 -2.40 -10.56
C PRO A 183 19.78 -1.33 -9.65
N GLY A 184 20.59 -0.62 -8.87
CA GLY A 184 20.13 0.51 -8.06
C GLY A 184 19.69 1.72 -8.88
N ALA A 185 20.34 2.00 -10.01
CA ALA A 185 19.98 3.12 -10.89
C ALA A 185 18.68 2.79 -11.63
N VAL A 186 18.64 1.62 -12.26
CA VAL A 186 17.46 1.07 -12.95
C VAL A 186 16.25 0.97 -11.99
N GLY A 187 16.48 0.52 -10.75
CA GLY A 187 15.44 0.48 -9.73
C GLY A 187 14.98 1.85 -9.24
N GLY A 188 15.85 2.87 -9.28
CA GLY A 188 15.51 4.25 -8.98
C GLY A 188 14.57 4.84 -10.03
N GLU A 189 14.86 4.63 -11.31
CA GLU A 189 13.99 5.04 -12.43
C GLU A 189 12.59 4.42 -12.31
N TYR A 190 12.54 3.11 -12.02
CA TYR A 190 11.27 2.42 -11.82
C TYR A 190 10.44 3.00 -10.66
N LYS A 191 11.08 3.30 -9.53
CA LYS A 191 10.40 3.95 -8.39
C LYS A 191 9.89 5.33 -8.74
N ALA A 192 10.70 6.14 -9.44
CA ALA A 192 10.27 7.46 -9.90
C ALA A 192 9.05 7.37 -10.83
N HIS A 193 9.02 6.39 -11.73
CA HIS A 193 7.87 6.15 -12.60
C HIS A 193 6.62 5.75 -11.80
N LEU A 194 6.75 4.83 -10.84
CA LEU A 194 5.64 4.46 -9.95
C LEU A 194 5.11 5.64 -9.13
N GLU A 195 6.00 6.49 -8.62
CA GLU A 195 5.63 7.70 -7.88
C GLU A 195 4.86 8.69 -8.76
N GLN A 196 5.31 8.89 -10.00
CA GLN A 196 4.61 9.71 -10.99
C GLN A 196 3.23 9.14 -11.31
N GLU A 197 3.11 7.83 -11.55
CA GLU A 197 1.81 7.18 -11.77
C GLU A 197 0.88 7.34 -10.57
N GLN A 198 1.42 7.16 -9.36
CA GLN A 198 0.64 7.28 -8.15
C GLN A 198 0.15 8.73 -7.96
N ALA A 199 1.00 9.72 -8.27
CA ALA A 199 0.63 11.13 -8.27
C ALA A 199 -0.50 11.41 -9.29
N LEU A 200 -0.36 10.96 -10.54
CA LEU A 200 -1.39 11.12 -11.57
C LEU A 200 -2.70 10.45 -11.17
N ARG A 201 -2.65 9.25 -10.58
CA ARG A 201 -3.84 8.54 -10.09
C ARG A 201 -4.51 9.29 -8.95
N ARG A 202 -3.74 9.93 -8.05
CA ARG A 202 -4.29 10.81 -7.00
C ARG A 202 -4.95 12.04 -7.59
N GLU A 203 -4.36 12.65 -8.60
CA GLU A 203 -4.95 13.79 -9.33
C GLU A 203 -6.24 13.41 -10.05
N GLN A 204 -6.27 12.27 -10.74
CA GLN A 204 -7.48 11.74 -11.37
C GLN A 204 -8.58 11.47 -10.34
N ALA A 205 -8.25 10.79 -9.24
CA ALA A 205 -9.20 10.52 -8.16
C ALA A 205 -9.74 11.82 -7.53
N PHE A 206 -8.92 12.88 -7.47
CA PHE A 206 -9.37 14.19 -7.04
C PHE A 206 -10.30 14.86 -8.05
N ASN A 207 -9.97 14.81 -9.35
CA ASN A 207 -10.81 15.33 -10.43
C ASN A 207 -12.18 14.63 -10.48
N GLU A 208 -12.21 13.32 -10.20
CA GLU A 208 -13.43 12.52 -10.03
C GLU A 208 -14.19 12.79 -8.72
N LYS A 209 -13.70 13.72 -7.87
CA LYS A 209 -14.21 14.02 -6.52
C LYS A 209 -14.24 12.82 -5.58
N ARG A 210 -13.50 11.75 -5.90
CA ARG A 210 -13.34 10.55 -5.05
C ARG A 210 -12.30 10.78 -3.95
N ALA A 211 -11.27 11.57 -4.23
CA ALA A 211 -10.26 11.97 -3.25
C ALA A 211 -10.51 13.40 -2.75
N ASN A 212 -10.39 13.60 -1.44
CA ASN A 212 -10.57 14.92 -0.80
C ASN A 212 -9.27 15.74 -0.71
N ARG A 213 -8.12 15.20 -1.14
CA ARG A 213 -6.79 15.82 -1.01
C ARG A 213 -5.94 15.54 -2.25
N THR A 214 -5.24 16.54 -2.76
CA THR A 214 -4.11 16.39 -3.69
C THR A 214 -2.78 16.57 -2.95
N ASP A 215 -1.68 16.07 -3.52
CA ASP A 215 -0.33 16.38 -3.02
C ASP A 215 -0.04 17.89 -3.14
N ARG A 216 -0.67 18.56 -4.12
CA ARG A 216 -0.68 20.03 -4.23
C ARG A 216 -1.37 20.73 -3.06
N ASP A 217 -2.48 20.20 -2.56
CA ASP A 217 -3.11 20.70 -1.34
C ASP A 217 -2.18 20.53 -0.13
N VAL A 218 -1.38 19.46 -0.06
CA VAL A 218 -0.42 19.23 1.02
C VAL A 218 0.77 20.18 0.92
N VAL A 219 1.30 20.42 -0.29
CA VAL A 219 2.38 21.39 -0.50
C VAL A 219 1.91 22.82 -0.18
N GLN A 220 0.68 23.17 -0.57
CA GLN A 220 0.05 24.44 -0.17
C GLN A 220 -0.13 24.57 1.37
N TRP A 221 0.02 23.51 2.16
CA TRP A 221 0.06 23.65 3.62
C TRP A 221 1.39 24.18 4.14
N MET A 222 2.51 23.87 3.48
CA MET A 222 3.84 24.25 3.96
C MET A 222 4.11 25.75 3.80
N GLU A 223 3.53 26.36 2.77
CA GLU A 223 3.69 27.80 2.47
C GLU A 223 2.60 28.68 3.10
N ARG A 224 1.78 28.12 3.99
CA ARG A 224 0.58 28.82 4.46
C ARG A 224 0.87 29.76 5.64
N PRO A 225 0.24 30.94 5.69
CA PRO A 225 0.25 31.75 6.90
C PRO A 225 -0.34 30.98 8.08
N PRO A 226 0.31 30.98 9.26
CA PRO A 226 -0.06 30.14 10.41
C PRO A 226 -1.48 30.40 10.95
N GLU A 227 -2.07 31.55 10.62
CA GLU A 227 -3.36 31.99 11.16
C GLU A 227 -4.58 31.44 10.42
N LEU A 228 -4.38 30.86 9.24
CA LEU A 228 -5.44 30.39 8.38
C LEU A 228 -5.66 28.88 8.64
N THR A 229 -6.87 28.44 9.00
CA THR A 229 -7.15 27.00 9.29
C THR A 229 -7.59 26.22 8.06
N THR A 230 -7.07 25.00 7.89
CA THR A 230 -7.20 24.23 6.63
C THR A 230 -8.60 23.70 6.43
N LYS A 231 -8.97 23.35 5.19
CA LYS A 231 -10.27 22.69 4.91
C LYS A 231 -10.46 21.44 5.77
N LEU A 232 -9.37 20.74 6.12
CA LEU A 232 -9.34 19.59 7.01
C LEU A 232 -9.48 19.93 8.48
N GLN A 233 -8.72 20.90 8.99
CA GLN A 233 -8.93 21.40 10.36
C GLN A 233 -10.38 21.86 10.53
N ARG A 234 -10.98 22.41 9.46
CA ARG A 234 -12.39 22.79 9.37
C ARG A 234 -13.36 21.62 9.25
N MET A 235 -12.95 20.48 8.69
CA MET A 235 -13.76 19.26 8.63
C MET A 235 -13.95 18.64 10.01
N HIS A 236 -12.94 18.77 10.89
CA HIS A 236 -13.04 18.36 12.29
C HIS A 236 -13.82 19.36 13.18
N LEU A 237 -14.25 20.50 12.62
CA LEU A 237 -15.14 21.42 13.32
C LEU A 237 -16.59 21.05 13.09
N SER A 238 -17.43 21.26 14.10
CA SER A 238 -18.89 21.17 13.95
C SER A 238 -19.38 22.13 12.86
N THR A 239 -20.48 21.81 12.18
CA THR A 239 -21.03 22.61 11.07
C THR A 239 -21.17 24.10 11.41
N ARG A 240 -21.58 24.43 12.64
CA ARG A 240 -21.65 25.81 13.14
C ARG A 240 -20.26 26.46 13.26
N ARG A 241 -19.29 25.77 13.88
CA ARG A 241 -17.91 26.27 14.04
C ARG A 241 -17.23 26.41 12.68
N ARG A 242 -17.41 25.44 11.78
CA ARG A 242 -16.92 25.46 10.40
C ARG A 242 -17.39 26.69 9.63
N ARG A 243 -18.69 26.99 9.65
CA ARG A 243 -19.29 28.16 8.96
C ARG A 243 -18.80 29.51 9.51
N ASN A 244 -18.46 29.58 10.79
CA ASN A 244 -17.98 30.79 11.45
C ASN A 244 -16.46 30.94 11.43
N ARG A 245 -15.73 29.88 11.02
CA ARG A 245 -14.27 29.83 11.08
C ARG A 245 -13.63 30.84 10.14
N ASP A 246 -14.14 30.95 8.91
CA ASP A 246 -13.70 31.96 7.94
C ASP A 246 -13.68 33.35 8.57
N GLY A 247 -14.83 33.81 9.07
CA GLY A 247 -14.89 35.13 9.71
C GLY A 247 -13.98 35.30 10.93
N LYS A 248 -13.66 34.22 11.66
CA LYS A 248 -12.73 34.28 12.81
C LYS A 248 -11.27 34.41 12.33
N GLU A 249 -10.88 33.69 11.29
CA GLU A 249 -9.55 33.79 10.68
C GLU A 249 -9.33 35.18 10.08
N MET A 250 -10.30 35.71 9.34
CA MET A 250 -10.17 37.04 8.75
C MET A 250 -9.98 38.12 9.81
N ARG A 251 -10.74 38.06 10.93
CA ARG A 251 -10.55 39.00 12.05
C ARG A 251 -9.23 38.82 12.79
N ALA A 252 -8.57 37.68 12.69
CA ALA A 252 -7.24 37.51 13.26
C ALA A 252 -6.21 38.18 12.35
N ILE A 253 -6.26 37.89 11.04
CA ILE A 253 -5.36 38.46 10.03
C ILE A 253 -5.45 39.99 9.98
N MET A 254 -6.67 40.55 9.96
CA MET A 254 -6.84 42.01 9.92
C MET A 254 -6.29 42.67 11.19
N ARG A 255 -6.49 42.06 12.37
CA ARG A 255 -5.93 42.59 13.62
C ARG A 255 -4.42 42.52 13.67
N ARG A 256 -3.82 41.47 13.10
CA ARG A 256 -2.37 41.37 12.97
C ARG A 256 -1.83 42.44 12.01
N TYR A 257 -2.50 42.65 10.88
CA TYR A 257 -2.13 43.71 9.95
C TYR A 257 -2.24 45.11 10.57
N GLU A 258 -3.33 45.40 11.29
CA GLU A 258 -3.49 46.66 12.03
C GLU A 258 -2.37 46.86 13.05
N TYR A 259 -2.05 45.81 13.83
CA TYR A 259 -0.94 45.85 14.78
C TYR A 259 0.44 46.05 14.12
N ASP A 260 0.70 45.37 13.00
CA ASP A 260 1.96 45.52 12.25
C ASP A 260 2.08 46.96 11.71
N LEU A 261 0.98 47.55 11.23
CA LEU A 261 0.91 48.93 10.76
C LEU A 261 1.18 49.94 11.90
N GLU A 262 0.56 49.73 13.07
CA GLU A 262 0.77 50.56 14.27
C GLU A 262 2.21 50.49 14.78
N ARG A 263 2.89 49.36 14.59
CA ARG A 263 4.29 49.16 14.99
C ARG A 263 5.29 49.73 13.98
N GLY A 264 4.83 50.26 12.85
CA GLY A 264 5.68 50.79 11.79
C GLY A 264 6.51 49.70 11.09
N LEU A 265 6.02 48.45 11.05
CA LEU A 265 6.67 47.40 10.27
C LEU A 265 6.72 47.82 8.80
N ASP A 266 7.91 47.74 8.21
CA ASP A 266 8.07 48.01 6.79
C ASP A 266 7.30 46.95 5.99
N LEU A 267 6.24 47.38 5.32
CA LEU A 267 5.41 46.53 4.47
C LEU A 267 6.17 45.97 3.25
N ASN A 268 7.38 46.49 2.97
CA ASN A 268 8.27 45.98 1.94
C ASN A 268 9.25 44.91 2.45
N SER A 269 9.33 44.66 3.76
CA SER A 269 10.04 43.51 4.31
C SER A 269 9.37 42.19 3.90
N GLU A 270 10.09 41.07 3.91
CA GLU A 270 9.50 39.75 3.60
C GLU A 270 8.31 39.42 4.52
N GLU A 271 8.39 39.81 5.80
CA GLU A 271 7.28 39.66 6.75
C GLU A 271 6.08 40.56 6.37
N GLY A 272 6.35 41.83 6.04
CA GLY A 272 5.32 42.78 5.59
C GLY A 272 4.62 42.34 4.29
N LYS A 273 5.38 41.81 3.33
CA LYS A 273 4.84 41.22 2.10
C LYS A 273 3.93 40.04 2.39
N GLN A 274 4.32 39.14 3.30
CA GLN A 274 3.49 37.99 3.71
C GLN A 274 2.19 38.44 4.37
N THR A 275 2.24 39.44 5.26
CA THR A 275 1.04 39.98 5.91
C THR A 275 0.10 40.62 4.89
N ARG A 276 0.64 41.40 3.94
CA ARG A 276 -0.14 41.99 2.84
C ARG A 276 -0.79 40.94 1.94
N LEU A 277 -0.03 39.91 1.55
CA LEU A 277 -0.55 38.76 0.79
C LEU A 277 -1.69 38.06 1.55
N ALA A 278 -1.55 37.86 2.86
CA ALA A 278 -2.57 37.24 3.69
C ALA A 278 -3.86 38.09 3.76
N VAL A 279 -3.74 39.42 3.83
CA VAL A 279 -4.88 40.36 3.80
C VAL A 279 -5.57 40.33 2.43
N ASP A 280 -4.83 40.37 1.33
CA ASP A 280 -5.42 40.32 -0.02
C ASP A 280 -6.19 39.00 -0.25
N LEU A 281 -5.62 37.88 0.19
CA LEU A 281 -6.27 36.56 0.12
C LEU A 281 -7.51 36.49 1.02
N ALA A 282 -7.46 37.15 2.18
CA ALA A 282 -8.58 37.28 3.09
C ALA A 282 -9.74 38.09 2.48
N LEU A 283 -9.44 39.24 1.88
CA LEU A 283 -10.43 40.12 1.23
C LEU A 283 -11.10 39.44 0.03
N ARG A 284 -10.34 38.71 -0.80
CA ARG A 284 -10.92 37.90 -1.90
C ARG A 284 -11.91 36.84 -1.42
N ARG A 285 -11.68 36.24 -0.25
CA ARG A 285 -12.61 35.25 0.35
C ARG A 285 -13.85 35.90 0.95
N LEU A 286 -13.71 37.10 1.52
CA LEU A 286 -14.81 37.86 2.12
C LEU A 286 -15.87 38.26 1.11
N SER A 287 -15.48 38.70 -0.10
CA SER A 287 -16.46 39.08 -1.13
C SER A 287 -17.41 37.92 -1.48
N GLY A 288 -16.91 36.68 -1.55
CA GLY A 288 -17.73 35.49 -1.74
C GLY A 288 -18.59 35.11 -0.52
N TYR A 289 -18.08 35.33 0.69
CA TYR A 289 -18.77 34.97 1.93
C TYR A 289 -19.97 35.90 2.25
N GLU A 290 -19.83 37.20 2.02
CA GLU A 290 -20.91 38.16 2.26
C GLU A 290 -22.11 37.94 1.32
N GLY A 291 -21.85 37.61 0.05
CA GLY A 291 -22.90 37.25 -0.91
C GLY A 291 -23.73 36.04 -0.45
N SER A 292 -23.07 35.00 0.08
CA SER A 292 -23.73 33.79 0.58
C SER A 292 -24.58 34.04 1.84
N LYS A 293 -24.10 34.90 2.76
CA LYS A 293 -24.86 35.25 3.98
C LYS A 293 -26.13 36.04 3.66
N ARG A 294 -26.08 36.97 2.71
CA ARG A 294 -27.25 37.75 2.27
C ARG A 294 -28.32 36.83 1.70
N GLN A 295 -27.97 35.96 0.75
CA GLN A 295 -28.89 34.97 0.18
C GLN A 295 -29.51 34.03 1.22
N GLY A 296 -28.75 33.61 2.23
CA GLY A 296 -29.25 32.75 3.31
C GLY A 296 -30.17 33.46 4.31
N LYS A 297 -30.08 34.79 4.44
CA LYS A 297 -31.02 35.61 5.20
C LYS A 297 -32.32 35.77 4.43
N ASP A 298 -32.22 36.11 3.14
CA ASP A 298 -33.36 36.31 2.25
C ASP A 298 -34.24 35.05 2.14
N LYS A 299 -33.62 33.87 1.95
CA LYS A 299 -34.35 32.58 1.95
C LYS A 299 -35.07 32.29 3.26
N ARG A 300 -34.47 32.64 4.41
CA ARG A 300 -35.09 32.43 5.73
C ARG A 300 -36.27 33.37 5.94
N ASP A 301 -36.12 34.63 5.53
CA ASP A 301 -37.20 35.61 5.61
C ASP A 301 -38.34 35.24 4.64
N GLU A 302 -38.03 34.69 3.47
CA GLU A 302 -39.04 34.15 2.54
C GLU A 302 -39.80 32.96 3.16
N ILE A 303 -39.11 31.98 3.76
CA ILE A 303 -39.74 30.86 4.45
C ILE A 303 -40.64 31.36 5.59
N ARG A 304 -40.18 32.35 6.36
CA ARG A 304 -40.97 32.94 7.45
C ARG A 304 -42.22 33.66 6.91
N LYS A 305 -42.11 34.39 5.79
CA LYS A 305 -43.25 35.00 5.09
C LYS A 305 -44.26 33.94 4.61
N ARG A 306 -43.79 32.86 3.98
CA ARG A 306 -44.64 31.74 3.54
C ARG A 306 -45.39 31.08 4.69
N ARG A 307 -44.71 30.83 5.82
CA ARG A 307 -45.34 30.27 7.04
C ARG A 307 -46.40 31.21 7.62
N LYS A 308 -46.13 32.52 7.68
CA LYS A 308 -47.12 33.51 8.12
C LYS A 308 -48.35 33.52 7.20
N LEU A 309 -48.15 33.50 5.88
CA LEU A 309 -49.26 33.45 4.91
C LEU A 309 -50.08 32.16 5.04
N ALA A 310 -49.42 31.01 5.21
CA ALA A 310 -50.11 29.73 5.42
C ALA A 310 -50.95 29.75 6.72
N ALA A 311 -50.42 30.29 7.82
CA ALA A 311 -51.16 30.45 9.06
C ALA A 311 -52.40 31.37 8.91
N VAL A 312 -52.26 32.48 8.17
CA VAL A 312 -53.40 33.37 7.85
C VAL A 312 -54.46 32.65 7.01
N ARG A 313 -54.07 31.81 6.04
CA ARG A 313 -55.01 31.02 5.23
C ARG A 313 -55.77 30.01 6.06
N LEU A 314 -55.09 29.27 6.94
CA LEU A 314 -55.74 28.34 7.87
C LEU A 314 -56.74 29.05 8.79
N ALA A 315 -56.36 30.20 9.37
CA ALA A 315 -57.24 30.98 10.24
C ALA A 315 -58.48 31.55 9.51
N LYS A 316 -58.37 31.87 8.22
CA LYS A 316 -59.52 32.31 7.39
C LYS A 316 -60.42 31.12 7.03
N GLY A 317 -59.85 29.95 6.74
CA GLY A 317 -60.60 28.72 6.49
C GLY A 317 -61.44 28.29 7.69
N THR A 318 -60.87 28.33 8.89
CA THR A 318 -61.60 27.98 10.13
C THR A 318 -62.74 28.94 10.46
N LYS A 319 -62.64 30.23 10.11
CA LYS A 319 -63.75 31.18 10.26
C LYS A 319 -64.90 30.89 9.30
N LYS A 320 -64.61 30.47 8.06
CA LYS A 320 -65.63 30.11 7.07
C LYS A 320 -66.38 28.83 7.45
N VAL A 321 -65.66 27.84 8.00
CA VAL A 321 -66.27 26.59 8.53
C VAL A 321 -67.11 26.87 9.79
N ARG A 322 -66.67 27.77 10.68
CA ARG A 322 -67.45 28.12 11.87
C ARG A 322 -68.74 28.88 11.54
N ALA A 323 -68.75 29.66 10.46
CA ALA A 323 -69.96 30.31 9.95
C ALA A 323 -70.95 29.31 9.33
N SER A 324 -70.46 28.25 8.65
CA SER A 324 -71.33 27.22 8.06
C SER A 324 -71.79 26.13 9.05
N VAL A 325 -71.13 25.98 10.20
CA VAL A 325 -71.53 25.03 11.26
C VAL A 325 -72.54 25.65 12.24
N GLY A 326 -72.75 26.97 12.19
CA GLY A 326 -73.77 27.66 13.00
C GLY A 326 -75.22 27.25 12.70
N ASP A 327 -75.48 26.69 11.52
CA ASP A 327 -76.83 26.31 11.06
C ASP A 327 -77.16 24.81 11.18
N LEU A 328 -76.26 24.00 11.75
CA LEU A 328 -76.49 22.57 11.98
C LEU A 328 -76.66 22.25 13.47
N LYS A 329 -77.56 22.96 14.15
CA LYS A 329 -78.15 22.50 15.42
C LYS A 329 -79.19 21.42 15.11
N GLY A 330 -78.77 20.16 14.95
CA GLY A 330 -79.76 19.09 14.78
C GLY A 330 -79.29 17.68 14.45
N VAL A 331 -77.99 17.37 14.43
CA VAL A 331 -77.55 16.00 14.13
C VAL A 331 -76.92 15.37 15.37
N LYS A 332 -77.67 14.43 15.96
CA LYS A 332 -77.23 13.57 17.06
C LYS A 332 -75.98 12.80 16.64
N ALA A 333 -75.00 12.78 17.55
CA ALA A 333 -73.79 11.98 17.44
C ALA A 333 -74.17 10.49 17.32
N VAL A 334 -73.73 9.87 16.24
CA VAL A 334 -73.67 8.41 16.12
C VAL A 334 -72.23 8.04 16.41
N ASP A 335 -72.02 7.41 17.57
CA ASP A 335 -70.78 6.76 17.94
C ASP A 335 -70.52 5.60 16.98
N THR A 336 -69.45 5.71 16.18
CA THR A 336 -68.85 4.55 15.50
C THR A 336 -67.45 4.33 16.06
N HIS A 337 -67.39 3.40 17.01
CA HIS A 337 -66.18 2.64 17.29
C HIS A 337 -65.77 1.86 16.04
N ALA A 338 -64.57 2.12 15.53
CA ALA A 338 -63.92 1.24 14.57
C ALA A 338 -62.46 1.02 14.97
N HIS A 339 -62.19 -0.22 15.36
CA HIS A 339 -60.91 -0.85 15.59
C HIS A 339 -60.05 -0.94 14.32
N GLY A 340 -58.72 -0.95 14.52
CA GLY A 340 -57.74 -1.53 13.60
C GLY A 340 -57.37 -0.62 12.42
N VAL A 341 -56.18 -0.67 11.83
CA VAL A 341 -55.16 -1.70 11.78
C VAL A 341 -53.82 -1.00 11.52
N VAL A 342 -52.77 -1.51 12.16
CA VAL A 342 -51.37 -1.18 11.91
C VAL A 342 -51.00 -1.62 10.49
N SER A 343 -50.45 -0.73 9.68
CA SER A 343 -49.77 -1.10 8.44
C SER A 343 -48.40 -0.43 8.40
N GLU A 344 -47.39 -1.25 8.65
CA GLU A 344 -46.02 -1.07 8.19
C GLU A 344 -45.96 -1.06 6.65
N GLU A 345 -44.79 -0.70 6.14
CA GLU A 345 -44.33 -0.83 4.74
C GLU A 345 -44.63 0.33 3.78
N ALA A 346 -43.62 1.18 3.58
CA ALA A 346 -43.06 1.49 2.26
C ALA A 346 -41.80 2.36 2.41
N LYS A 347 -40.65 1.71 2.63
CA LYS A 347 -39.34 2.32 2.33
C LYS A 347 -38.98 1.93 0.90
N ALA A 348 -39.35 2.77 -0.05
CA ALA A 348 -38.87 2.67 -1.42
C ALA A 348 -37.39 3.11 -1.47
N SER A 349 -36.51 2.14 -1.68
CA SER A 349 -35.12 2.34 -2.02
C SER A 349 -35.00 2.65 -3.52
N GLU A 350 -34.74 3.91 -3.86
CA GLU A 350 -34.41 4.35 -5.21
C GLU A 350 -32.91 4.13 -5.46
N ASN A 351 -32.56 2.95 -5.97
CA ASN A 351 -31.24 2.64 -6.50
C ASN A 351 -31.23 3.01 -7.99
N VAL A 352 -30.77 4.21 -8.32
CA VAL A 352 -30.48 4.60 -9.71
C VAL A 352 -29.10 4.08 -10.08
N ASN A 353 -29.10 3.07 -10.95
CA ASN A 353 -27.93 2.52 -11.62
C ASN A 353 -27.56 3.47 -12.78
N ILE A 354 -26.45 4.21 -12.65
CA ILE A 354 -25.88 5.04 -13.71
C ILE A 354 -24.60 4.35 -14.19
N ASN A 355 -24.74 3.56 -15.25
CA ASN A 355 -23.67 3.21 -16.18
C ASN A 355 -24.33 2.85 -17.52
N ALA A 356 -24.36 3.83 -18.42
CA ALA A 356 -24.49 3.68 -19.86
C ALA A 356 -23.60 4.75 -20.50
#